data_AF-A0AAU9RYH0-F1
#
_entry.id   AF-A0AAU9RYH0-F1
#
_cell.length_a   1.000
_cell.length_b   1.000
_cell.length_c   1.000
_cell.angle_alpha   90.00
_cell.angle_beta   90.00
_cell.angle_gamma   90.00
#
_symmetry.space_group_name_H-M   'P 1'
#
loop_
_entity.id
_entity.type
_entity.pdbx_description
1 polymer ?
#
loop_
_entity_poly.entity_id
_entity_poly.type
_entity_poly.pdbx_seq_one_letter_code
_entity_poly.pdbx_strand_id
1 'polypeptide(L)'
;MEVMTTRQRTDLVSNIPALKKLDLMLIDCLDTFKDQDEFYYVTTDSPESLSNNSSRNDDKWWLPSVRVPPKGLSETSKRFLLSQKECVSQVLKSAMAINAEVLSQMEIPESYIDSLPKNGRASLGDAIYRMITLDMFDAEQFLLEMDLSSEHKILDLKNKFEASDVIWKRKILQKDNKSSSPFSTNLSMDKRQQLEERAETILLLLKQDFPGISQSTLDISKIQFNKDIGLAIMESYSRVLESLAYTVVSRIEDVLEADQLTQDPEIAVCKRYIVKETESPKKEEEQNFCLLEDRPKKQKRPISLSQVMQWNMEDQEQSKKEKNDAPFKESGKKLLTRVSSMIMANNKKTGSYLESLGTTRSPTAGRYS
;
A
#
# COMPACT_ATOMS: atom_id res chain seq x y z
N MET A 1 38.96 28.99 15.25
CA MET A 1 39.58 27.66 15.36
C MET A 1 38.61 26.68 14.75
N GLU A 2 38.99 26.00 13.69
CA GLU A 2 38.16 24.97 13.05
C GLU A 2 38.49 23.61 13.66
N VAL A 3 37.47 22.80 13.93
CA VAL A 3 37.60 21.51 14.63
C VAL A 3 36.61 20.53 14.01
N MET A 4 37.05 19.31 13.70
CA MET A 4 36.16 18.22 13.29
C MET A 4 35.27 17.79 14.46
N THR A 5 33.98 17.56 14.19
CA THR A 5 33.01 17.12 15.20
C THR A 5 32.30 15.85 14.74
N THR A 6 32.00 14.95 15.68
CA THR A 6 31.22 13.73 15.42
C THR A 6 29.72 14.06 15.39
N ARG A 7 29.01 13.58 14.37
CA ARG A 7 27.55 13.61 14.29
C ARG A 7 27.00 12.22 13.98
N GLN A 8 25.78 11.93 14.43
CA GLN A 8 25.02 10.77 13.99
C GLN A 8 24.72 10.88 12.49
N ARG A 9 24.62 9.74 11.78
CA ARG A 9 24.34 9.69 10.34
C ARG A 9 22.93 10.19 10.05
N THR A 10 22.75 10.96 8.96
CA THR A 10 21.55 11.78 8.71
C THR A 10 20.25 10.98 8.66
N ASP A 11 20.28 9.83 7.97
CA ASP A 11 19.22 8.82 7.90
C ASP A 11 18.80 8.32 9.30
N LEU A 12 19.78 8.00 10.15
CA LEU A 12 19.52 7.54 11.52
C LEU A 12 18.98 8.65 12.42
N VAL A 13 19.28 9.94 12.13
CA VAL A 13 18.78 11.09 12.89
C VAL A 13 17.30 11.34 12.61
N SER A 14 16.82 11.17 11.38
CA SER A 14 15.39 11.30 11.06
C SER A 14 14.60 10.03 11.39
N ASN A 15 15.11 8.86 10.98
CA ASN A 15 14.27 7.68 10.85
C ASN A 15 14.17 6.88 12.16
N ILE A 16 15.22 6.84 12.99
CA ILE A 16 15.15 6.13 14.29
C ILE A 16 14.15 6.80 15.27
N PRO A 17 14.11 8.15 15.43
CA PRO A 17 13.06 8.80 16.23
C PRO A 17 11.66 8.63 15.63
N ALA A 18 11.53 8.63 14.30
CA ALA A 18 10.25 8.39 13.64
C ALA A 18 9.72 6.97 13.93
N LEU A 19 10.55 5.93 13.72
CA LEU A 19 10.19 4.54 14.01
C LEU A 19 9.83 4.33 15.48
N LYS A 20 10.58 4.92 16.42
CA LYS A 20 10.23 4.89 17.85
C LYS A 20 8.90 5.55 18.19
N LYS A 21 8.50 6.58 17.44
CA LYS A 21 7.17 7.19 17.59
C LYS A 21 6.06 6.28 17.04
N LEU A 22 6.30 5.60 15.92
CA LEU A 22 5.38 4.63 15.34
C LEU A 22 5.17 3.42 16.28
N ASP A 23 6.25 2.91 16.86
CA ASP A 23 6.26 1.87 17.89
C ASP A 23 5.37 2.24 19.09
N LEU A 24 5.64 3.40 19.71
CA LEU A 24 4.81 3.93 20.80
C LEU A 24 3.34 4.08 20.40
N MET A 25 3.04 4.53 19.18
CA MET A 25 1.64 4.64 18.70
C MET A 25 0.94 3.29 18.55
N LEU A 26 1.66 2.19 18.27
CA LEU A 26 1.08 0.84 18.27
C LEU A 26 0.85 0.32 19.69
N ILE A 27 1.80 0.55 20.60
CA ILE A 27 1.67 0.18 22.01
C ILE A 27 0.52 0.95 22.67
N ASP A 28 0.46 2.28 22.50
CA ASP A 28 -0.63 3.13 22.98
C ASP A 28 -1.99 2.66 22.43
N CYS A 29 -2.06 2.32 21.13
CA CYS A 29 -3.27 1.76 20.52
C CYS A 29 -3.71 0.47 21.20
N LEU A 30 -2.81 -0.51 21.36
CA LEU A 30 -3.09 -1.78 22.04
C LEU A 30 -3.51 -1.56 23.50
N ASP A 31 -2.89 -0.60 24.19
CA ASP A 31 -3.23 -0.25 25.57
C ASP A 31 -4.66 0.29 25.72
N THR A 32 -5.22 0.97 24.70
CA THR A 32 -6.63 1.42 24.75
C THR A 32 -7.67 0.30 24.69
N PHE A 33 -7.29 -0.94 24.35
CA PHE A 33 -8.21 -2.10 24.34
C PHE A 33 -8.44 -2.72 25.73
N LYS A 34 -7.76 -2.24 26.78
CA LYS A 34 -7.90 -2.75 28.16
C LYS A 34 -9.31 -2.58 28.75
N ASP A 35 -10.04 -1.57 28.30
CA ASP A 35 -11.38 -1.21 28.77
C ASP A 35 -12.49 -1.59 27.76
N GLN A 36 -12.30 -2.68 26.99
CA GLN A 36 -13.21 -3.08 25.89
C GLN A 36 -13.84 -4.47 26.12
N ASP A 37 -15.00 -4.49 26.80
CA ASP A 37 -15.71 -5.72 27.17
C ASP A 37 -16.75 -6.22 26.14
N GLU A 38 -17.05 -5.44 25.08
CA GLU A 38 -18.15 -5.77 24.15
C GLU A 38 -17.87 -6.95 23.22
N PHE A 39 -16.60 -7.29 22.97
CA PHE A 39 -16.20 -8.42 22.14
C PHE A 39 -15.20 -9.30 22.87
N TYR A 40 -15.19 -10.60 22.56
CA TYR A 40 -14.33 -11.58 23.22
C TYR A 40 -13.86 -12.65 22.23
N TYR A 41 -12.81 -13.38 22.60
CA TYR A 41 -12.23 -14.44 21.79
C TYR A 41 -12.50 -15.81 22.39
N VAL A 42 -13.03 -16.73 21.58
CA VAL A 42 -13.26 -18.13 21.94
C VAL A 42 -12.13 -18.99 21.40
N THR A 43 -11.51 -19.78 22.27
CA THR A 43 -10.45 -20.74 21.91
C THR A 43 -11.00 -21.88 21.05
N THR A 44 -10.17 -22.38 20.11
CA THR A 44 -10.50 -23.46 19.16
C THR A 44 -11.10 -24.70 19.83
N ASP A 45 -10.64 -25.02 21.03
CA ASP A 45 -10.90 -26.31 21.69
C ASP A 45 -12.09 -26.24 22.69
N SER A 46 -12.78 -25.10 22.75
CA SER A 46 -13.98 -24.94 23.58
C SER A 46 -15.16 -25.77 23.01
N PRO A 47 -16.03 -26.39 23.85
CA PRO A 47 -17.27 -26.99 23.35
C PRO A 47 -18.21 -25.98 22.65
N GLU A 48 -17.99 -24.67 22.85
CA GLU A 48 -18.70 -23.57 22.20
C GLU A 48 -18.17 -23.23 20.78
N SER A 49 -17.01 -23.78 20.37
CA SER A 49 -16.57 -23.72 18.97
C SER A 49 -17.33 -24.76 18.12
N LEU A 50 -17.46 -25.98 18.65
CA LEU A 50 -18.02 -27.16 17.99
C LEU A 50 -19.50 -27.00 17.58
N SER A 51 -20.24 -26.12 18.26
CA SER A 51 -21.67 -25.88 18.00
C SER A 51 -21.95 -25.00 16.77
N ASN A 52 -20.96 -24.22 16.30
CA ASN A 52 -21.15 -23.18 15.28
C ASN A 52 -19.98 -23.09 14.28
N ASN A 53 -19.63 -24.24 13.68
CA ASN A 53 -18.66 -24.38 12.57
C ASN A 53 -18.96 -23.51 11.33
N SER A 54 -20.10 -22.82 11.28
CA SER A 54 -20.55 -21.94 10.18
C SER A 54 -19.97 -20.51 10.23
N SER A 55 -19.07 -20.21 11.17
CA SER A 55 -18.58 -18.85 11.46
C SER A 55 -17.05 -18.71 11.53
N ARG A 56 -16.30 -19.72 11.06
CA ARG A 56 -14.85 -19.67 10.94
C ARG A 56 -14.44 -19.11 9.56
N ASN A 57 -13.53 -18.15 9.53
CA ASN A 57 -12.68 -17.92 8.36
C ASN A 57 -11.60 -19.02 8.37
N ASP A 58 -11.88 -20.17 7.75
CA ASP A 58 -11.07 -21.40 7.90
C ASP A 58 -9.62 -21.25 7.41
N ASP A 59 -9.33 -20.28 6.54
CA ASP A 59 -7.98 -19.88 6.12
C ASP A 59 -7.03 -19.60 7.30
N LYS A 60 -7.57 -19.20 8.46
CA LYS A 60 -6.81 -18.82 9.67
C LYS A 60 -7.15 -19.71 10.87
N TRP A 61 -7.32 -21.02 10.65
CA TRP A 61 -7.79 -22.01 11.65
C TRP A 61 -7.09 -22.03 13.01
N TRP A 62 -5.87 -21.49 13.12
CA TRP A 62 -5.07 -21.40 14.35
C TRP A 62 -5.39 -20.16 15.21
N LEU A 63 -6.26 -19.26 14.76
CA LEU A 63 -6.67 -18.08 15.51
C LEU A 63 -7.91 -18.35 16.38
N PRO A 64 -7.99 -17.79 17.60
CA PRO A 64 -9.23 -17.73 18.37
C PRO A 64 -10.34 -17.03 17.58
N SER A 65 -11.55 -17.58 17.62
CA SER A 65 -12.70 -17.00 16.92
C SER A 65 -13.27 -15.83 17.72
N VAL A 66 -13.38 -14.66 17.09
CA VAL A 66 -14.03 -13.49 17.71
C VAL A 66 -15.54 -13.70 17.86
N ARG A 67 -16.10 -13.19 18.95
CA ARG A 67 -17.53 -13.10 19.23
C ARG A 67 -17.89 -11.67 19.63
N VAL A 68 -19.09 -11.26 19.21
CA VAL A 68 -19.70 -9.95 19.47
C VAL A 68 -21.13 -10.19 20.03
N PRO A 69 -21.84 -9.18 20.56
CA PRO A 69 -23.16 -9.39 21.14
C PRO A 69 -24.19 -9.78 20.06
N PRO A 70 -25.27 -10.54 20.37
CA PRO A 70 -26.30 -10.93 19.39
C PRO A 70 -27.14 -9.80 18.77
N LYS A 71 -26.77 -8.54 19.02
CA LYS A 71 -27.39 -7.32 18.44
C LYS A 71 -26.35 -6.42 17.76
N GLY A 72 -25.14 -6.94 17.53
CA GLY A 72 -23.97 -6.17 17.16
C GLY A 72 -23.36 -5.37 18.32
N LEU A 73 -22.29 -4.66 17.98
CA LEU A 73 -21.56 -3.73 18.84
C LEU A 73 -22.26 -2.37 18.96
N SER A 74 -22.02 -1.67 20.05
CA SER A 74 -22.51 -0.31 20.27
C SER A 74 -21.90 0.69 19.28
N GLU A 75 -22.64 1.75 18.99
CA GLU A 75 -22.14 2.86 18.15
C GLU A 75 -20.88 3.52 18.73
N THR A 76 -20.67 3.46 20.05
CA THR A 76 -19.46 3.95 20.70
C THR A 76 -18.27 3.05 20.37
N SER A 77 -18.42 1.75 20.57
CA SER A 77 -17.34 0.77 20.36
C SER A 77 -17.01 0.57 18.88
N LYS A 78 -17.99 0.63 17.97
CA LYS A 78 -17.72 0.66 16.52
C LYS A 78 -16.94 1.90 16.07
N ARG A 79 -17.26 3.09 16.62
CA ARG A 79 -16.50 4.32 16.33
C ARG A 79 -15.10 4.28 16.91
N PHE A 80 -14.92 3.70 18.10
CA PHE A 80 -13.62 3.43 18.69
C PHE A 80 -12.79 2.51 17.78
N LEU A 81 -13.31 1.34 17.40
CA LEU A 81 -12.65 0.39 16.50
C LEU A 81 -12.24 1.04 15.17
N LEU A 82 -13.14 1.78 14.53
CA LEU A 82 -12.83 2.50 13.29
C LEU A 82 -11.74 3.57 13.47
N SER A 83 -11.75 4.31 14.59
CA SER A 83 -10.71 5.30 14.90
C SER A 83 -9.36 4.66 15.17
N GLN A 84 -9.31 3.49 15.83
CA GLN A 84 -8.06 2.74 16.02
C GLN A 84 -7.57 2.16 14.70
N LYS A 85 -8.47 1.60 13.88
CA LYS A 85 -8.14 1.12 12.53
C LYS A 85 -7.49 2.22 11.69
N GLU A 86 -8.05 3.44 11.68
CA GLU A 86 -7.48 4.56 10.95
C GLU A 86 -6.10 4.95 11.50
N CYS A 87 -5.95 5.07 12.82
CA CYS A 87 -4.68 5.40 13.48
C CYS A 87 -3.56 4.40 13.09
N VAL A 88 -3.82 3.10 13.25
CA VAL A 88 -2.87 2.04 12.93
C VAL A 88 -2.62 1.95 11.42
N SER A 89 -3.61 2.24 10.57
CA SER A 89 -3.42 2.31 9.11
C SER A 89 -2.47 3.43 8.69
N GLN A 90 -2.42 4.55 9.42
CA GLN A 90 -1.42 5.60 9.17
C GLN A 90 -0.03 5.19 9.69
N VAL A 91 0.05 4.43 10.78
CA VAL A 91 1.32 3.85 11.25
C VAL A 91 1.87 2.85 10.23
N LEU A 92 1.04 1.94 9.73
CA LEU A 92 1.37 0.97 8.69
C LEU A 92 1.96 1.67 7.45
N LYS A 93 1.24 2.65 6.89
CA LYS A 93 1.72 3.44 5.74
C LYS A 93 3.04 4.16 6.00
N SER A 94 3.25 4.66 7.22
CA SER A 94 4.48 5.34 7.62
C SER A 94 5.67 4.37 7.74
N ALA A 95 5.44 3.17 8.30
CA ALA A 95 6.45 2.12 8.39
C ALA A 95 6.86 1.61 6.99
N MET A 96 5.89 1.33 6.12
CA MET A 96 6.10 0.93 4.72
C MET A 96 6.83 1.98 3.87
N ALA A 97 6.66 3.27 4.19
CA ALA A 97 7.37 4.35 3.53
C ALA A 97 8.86 4.33 3.92
N ILE A 98 9.16 4.26 5.22
CA ILE A 98 10.53 4.18 5.74
C ILE A 98 11.23 2.88 5.27
N ASN A 99 10.55 1.73 5.28
CA ASN A 99 11.14 0.46 4.84
C ASN A 99 11.62 0.55 3.37
N ALA A 100 10.78 1.08 2.47
CA ALA A 100 11.14 1.23 1.07
C ALA A 100 12.21 2.33 0.81
N GLU A 101 12.24 3.40 1.61
CA GLU A 101 13.32 4.41 1.55
C GLU A 101 14.67 3.81 1.96
N VAL A 102 14.67 2.92 2.96
CA VAL A 102 15.88 2.22 3.41
C VAL A 102 16.30 1.16 2.39
N LEU A 103 15.35 0.40 1.82
CA LEU A 103 15.62 -0.57 0.75
C LEU A 103 16.12 0.11 -0.54
N SER A 104 15.65 1.31 -0.89
CA SER A 104 16.18 2.03 -2.06
C SER A 104 17.63 2.51 -1.84
N GLN A 105 18.00 2.85 -0.60
CA GLN A 105 19.37 3.20 -0.19
C GLN A 105 20.33 2.00 -0.06
N MET A 106 19.83 0.76 0.06
CA MET A 106 20.67 -0.44 0.08
C MET A 106 21.31 -0.71 -1.29
N GLU A 107 22.63 -0.97 -1.28
CA GLU A 107 23.42 -1.34 -2.46
C GLU A 107 22.90 -2.63 -3.11
N ILE A 108 22.88 -2.65 -4.45
CA ILE A 108 22.47 -3.83 -5.22
C ILE A 108 23.63 -4.83 -5.28
N PRO A 109 23.49 -6.05 -4.75
CA PRO A 109 24.61 -7.00 -4.68
C PRO A 109 25.12 -7.44 -6.05
N GLU A 110 26.43 -7.63 -6.19
CA GLU A 110 27.04 -8.16 -7.43
C GLU A 110 26.45 -9.53 -7.82
N SER A 111 26.14 -10.38 -6.83
CA SER A 111 25.47 -11.66 -7.02
C SER A 111 24.08 -11.54 -7.66
N TYR A 112 23.33 -10.47 -7.37
CA TYR A 112 22.08 -10.17 -8.07
C TYR A 112 22.36 -9.72 -9.50
N ILE A 113 23.33 -8.79 -9.68
CA ILE A 113 23.69 -8.23 -11.00
C ILE A 113 24.17 -9.32 -11.97
N ASP A 114 24.94 -10.29 -11.51
CA ASP A 114 25.44 -11.41 -12.31
C ASP A 114 24.33 -12.43 -12.66
N SER A 115 23.23 -12.45 -11.90
CA SER A 115 22.05 -13.28 -12.21
C SER A 115 21.12 -12.66 -13.26
N LEU A 116 21.28 -11.38 -13.58
CA LEU A 116 20.34 -10.64 -14.44
C LEU A 116 20.37 -11.07 -15.92
N PRO A 117 19.21 -11.11 -16.60
CA PRO A 117 19.14 -11.30 -18.04
C PRO A 117 19.95 -10.26 -18.83
N LYS A 118 20.46 -10.65 -20.01
CA LYS A 118 21.33 -9.80 -20.85
C LYS A 118 20.70 -8.46 -21.26
N ASN A 119 19.38 -8.30 -21.19
CA ASN A 119 18.65 -7.06 -21.45
C ASN A 119 17.24 -7.11 -20.81
N GLY A 120 16.61 -5.96 -20.56
CA GLY A 120 15.28 -5.88 -19.92
C GLY A 120 14.16 -6.59 -20.69
N ARG A 121 14.24 -6.66 -22.03
CA ARG A 121 13.31 -7.46 -22.85
C ARG A 121 13.36 -8.95 -22.50
N ALA A 122 14.54 -9.48 -22.17
CA ALA A 122 14.70 -10.85 -21.72
C ALA A 122 14.28 -11.08 -20.25
N SER A 123 14.06 -10.00 -19.47
CA SER A 123 13.45 -10.07 -18.14
C SER A 123 11.93 -10.04 -18.22
N LEU A 124 11.37 -9.01 -18.87
CA LEU A 124 9.92 -8.80 -19.04
C LEU A 124 9.25 -9.84 -19.93
N GLY A 125 10.00 -10.39 -20.89
CA GLY A 125 9.45 -11.19 -21.98
C GLY A 125 8.79 -10.33 -23.06
N ASP A 126 8.56 -10.97 -24.21
CA ASP A 126 8.16 -10.29 -25.44
C ASP A 126 6.78 -9.62 -25.41
N ALA A 127 5.86 -10.06 -24.54
CA ALA A 127 4.53 -9.46 -24.41
C ALA A 127 4.59 -8.11 -23.69
N ILE A 128 5.00 -8.14 -22.41
CA ILE A 128 5.13 -6.94 -21.57
C ILE A 128 6.08 -5.93 -22.22
N TYR A 129 7.21 -6.38 -22.78
CA TYR A 129 8.16 -5.48 -23.44
C TYR A 129 7.53 -4.71 -24.62
N ARG A 130 6.65 -5.34 -25.42
CA ARG A 130 5.93 -4.60 -26.49
C ARG A 130 5.04 -3.52 -25.90
N MET A 131 4.23 -3.87 -24.89
CA MET A 131 3.26 -2.95 -24.28
C MET A 131 3.94 -1.70 -23.70
N ILE A 132 5.01 -1.86 -22.93
CA ILE A 132 5.74 -0.71 -22.35
C ILE A 132 6.57 0.08 -23.36
N THR A 133 6.71 -0.38 -24.61
CA THR A 133 7.41 0.34 -25.70
C THR A 133 6.48 1.03 -26.70
N LEU A 134 5.16 0.99 -26.48
CA LEU A 134 4.20 1.78 -27.26
C LEU A 134 4.49 3.28 -27.10
N ASP A 135 4.37 4.06 -28.18
CA ASP A 135 4.66 5.50 -28.12
C ASP A 135 3.65 6.21 -27.19
N MET A 136 2.36 5.89 -27.33
CA MET A 136 1.33 6.15 -26.30
C MET A 136 1.33 5.01 -25.28
N PHE A 137 1.49 5.33 -24.00
CA PHE A 137 1.47 4.37 -22.90
C PHE A 137 0.78 5.01 -21.69
N ASP A 138 -0.05 4.21 -21.02
CA ASP A 138 -0.61 4.51 -19.71
C ASP A 138 -0.32 3.33 -18.78
N ALA A 139 0.03 3.64 -17.53
CA ALA A 139 0.43 2.64 -16.54
C ALA A 139 -0.78 1.98 -15.87
N GLU A 140 -1.90 2.71 -15.71
CA GLU A 140 -3.15 2.15 -15.16
C GLU A 140 -3.78 1.17 -16.15
N GLN A 141 -3.96 1.57 -17.43
CA GLN A 141 -4.41 0.66 -18.49
C GLN A 141 -3.47 -0.55 -18.64
N PHE A 142 -2.15 -0.37 -18.58
CA PHE A 142 -1.21 -1.49 -18.63
C PHE A 142 -1.46 -2.51 -17.52
N LEU A 143 -1.71 -2.07 -16.28
CA LEU A 143 -2.00 -2.97 -15.16
C LEU A 143 -3.38 -3.65 -15.30
N LEU A 144 -4.38 -2.97 -15.87
CA LEU A 144 -5.68 -3.57 -16.19
C LEU A 144 -5.60 -4.67 -17.27
N GLU A 145 -4.58 -4.63 -18.13
CA GLU A 145 -4.30 -5.68 -19.12
C GLU A 145 -3.43 -6.84 -18.57
N MET A 146 -2.93 -6.74 -17.32
CA MET A 146 -2.10 -7.77 -16.67
C MET A 146 -2.92 -8.76 -15.82
N ASP A 147 -2.46 -10.00 -15.76
CA ASP A 147 -3.05 -11.05 -14.91
C ASP A 147 -2.58 -10.92 -13.45
N LEU A 148 -3.22 -10.01 -12.72
CA LEU A 148 -2.95 -9.72 -11.30
C LEU A 148 -3.78 -10.61 -10.34
N SER A 149 -4.33 -11.73 -10.81
CA SER A 149 -5.29 -12.56 -10.06
C SER A 149 -4.73 -13.34 -8.85
N SER A 150 -3.43 -13.24 -8.55
CA SER A 150 -2.80 -13.90 -7.41
C SER A 150 -1.46 -13.25 -7.05
N GLU A 151 -1.10 -13.26 -5.76
CA GLU A 151 0.12 -12.62 -5.25
C GLU A 151 1.37 -13.05 -6.03
N HIS A 152 1.52 -14.34 -6.35
CA HIS A 152 2.67 -14.85 -7.11
C HIS A 152 2.83 -14.21 -8.50
N LYS A 153 1.73 -13.86 -9.19
CA LYS A 153 1.78 -13.19 -10.51
C LYS A 153 2.15 -11.71 -10.37
N ILE A 154 1.60 -11.04 -9.36
CA ILE A 154 1.92 -9.65 -9.04
C ILE A 154 3.41 -9.54 -8.64
N LEU A 155 3.92 -10.52 -7.88
CA LEU A 155 5.31 -10.61 -7.44
C LEU A 155 6.25 -10.94 -8.60
N ASP A 156 5.90 -11.87 -9.49
CA ASP A 156 6.63 -12.12 -10.75
C ASP A 156 6.71 -10.86 -11.61
N LEU A 157 5.62 -10.09 -11.74
CA LEU A 157 5.59 -8.82 -12.44
C LEU A 157 6.52 -7.78 -11.79
N LYS A 158 6.46 -7.59 -10.46
CA LYS A 158 7.37 -6.72 -9.68
C LYS A 158 8.84 -7.09 -9.94
N ASN A 159 9.20 -8.37 -9.77
CA ASN A 159 10.55 -8.88 -10.00
C ASN A 159 11.06 -8.56 -11.42
N LYS A 160 10.22 -8.78 -12.44
CA LYS A 160 10.59 -8.53 -13.86
C LYS A 160 10.86 -7.06 -14.16
N PHE A 161 10.09 -6.16 -13.55
CA PHE A 161 10.30 -4.72 -13.67
C PHE A 161 11.56 -4.26 -12.92
N GLU A 162 11.77 -4.67 -11.67
CA GLU A 162 12.98 -4.35 -10.90
C GLU A 162 14.26 -4.85 -11.58
N ALA A 163 14.25 -6.09 -12.07
CA ALA A 163 15.37 -6.63 -12.85
C ALA A 163 15.64 -5.81 -14.13
N SER A 164 14.60 -5.26 -14.77
CA SER A 164 14.74 -4.45 -15.99
C SER A 164 15.25 -3.03 -15.70
N ASP A 165 14.74 -2.41 -14.64
CA ASP A 165 15.17 -1.13 -14.12
C ASP A 165 16.68 -1.12 -13.82
N VAL A 166 17.15 -2.11 -13.05
CA VAL A 166 18.58 -2.29 -12.75
C VAL A 166 19.42 -2.49 -14.01
N ILE A 167 18.90 -3.23 -15.01
CA ILE A 167 19.56 -3.40 -16.31
C ILE A 167 19.65 -2.07 -17.08
N TRP A 168 18.61 -1.23 -17.06
CA TRP A 168 18.60 0.05 -17.78
C TRP A 168 19.49 1.09 -17.11
N LYS A 169 19.35 1.31 -15.79
CA LYS A 169 20.20 2.20 -14.99
C LYS A 169 21.69 1.88 -15.18
N ARG A 170 22.08 0.61 -15.09
CA ARG A 170 23.46 0.16 -15.34
C ARG A 170 23.92 0.42 -16.78
N LYS A 171 23.03 0.34 -17.78
CA LYS A 171 23.34 0.60 -19.20
C LYS A 171 23.31 2.06 -19.62
N ILE A 172 22.82 2.95 -18.77
CA ILE A 172 22.98 4.40 -18.89
C ILE A 172 24.38 4.75 -18.33
N LEU A 173 24.63 4.46 -17.06
CA LEU A 173 25.90 4.74 -16.36
C LEU A 173 27.16 4.19 -17.04
N GLN A 174 27.06 3.04 -17.73
CA GLN A 174 28.19 2.45 -18.46
C GLN A 174 28.55 3.20 -19.75
N LYS A 175 27.62 3.97 -20.35
CA LYS A 175 27.85 4.67 -21.63
C LYS A 175 28.60 5.98 -21.43
N ASP A 176 28.35 6.69 -20.32
CA ASP A 176 28.97 7.98 -20.03
C ASP A 176 30.45 7.84 -19.64
N ASN A 177 30.82 6.70 -19.05
CA ASN A 177 32.19 6.44 -18.58
C ASN A 177 33.13 5.83 -19.65
N LYS A 178 32.64 5.44 -20.83
CA LYS A 178 33.49 4.86 -21.90
C LYS A 178 33.08 5.28 -23.31
N SER A 179 34.01 5.94 -23.99
CA SER A 179 33.99 6.06 -25.45
C SER A 179 34.04 4.68 -26.11
N SER A 180 33.31 4.56 -27.23
CA SER A 180 33.28 3.44 -28.19
C SER A 180 32.67 2.09 -27.75
N SER A 181 31.50 1.79 -28.31
CA SER A 181 31.31 0.60 -29.16
C SER A 181 30.10 0.82 -30.08
N PRO A 182 30.22 0.71 -31.42
CA PRO A 182 29.10 0.96 -32.34
C PRO A 182 27.94 -0.05 -32.25
N PHE A 183 28.12 -1.18 -31.55
CA PHE A 183 27.24 -2.36 -31.68
C PHE A 183 26.17 -2.50 -30.57
N SER A 184 25.96 -1.49 -29.71
CA SER A 184 25.06 -1.57 -28.55
C SER A 184 23.57 -1.34 -28.87
N THR A 185 23.01 -2.16 -29.76
CA THR A 185 21.57 -2.47 -29.92
C THR A 185 20.57 -1.30 -29.82
N ASN A 186 20.26 -0.68 -30.97
CA ASN A 186 18.96 -0.20 -31.47
C ASN A 186 18.01 0.68 -30.60
N LEU A 187 18.38 1.06 -29.38
CA LEU A 187 17.58 1.96 -28.52
C LEU A 187 18.41 3.20 -28.15
N SER A 188 17.84 4.38 -28.38
CA SER A 188 18.40 5.68 -27.98
C SER A 188 18.52 5.80 -26.46
N MET A 189 19.11 6.91 -25.97
CA MET A 189 19.29 7.13 -24.53
C MET A 189 17.94 7.48 -23.89
N ASP A 190 17.27 8.47 -24.47
CA ASP A 190 15.88 8.89 -24.24
C ASP A 190 14.88 7.72 -24.22
N LYS A 191 14.92 6.77 -25.18
CA LYS A 191 14.06 5.57 -25.14
C LYS A 191 14.42 4.55 -24.03
N ARG A 192 15.56 4.67 -23.34
CA ARG A 192 15.88 3.88 -22.13
C ARG A 192 15.39 4.60 -20.88
N GLN A 193 15.64 5.91 -20.78
CA GLN A 193 15.14 6.74 -19.68
C GLN A 193 13.60 6.73 -19.61
N GLN A 194 12.91 6.72 -20.76
CA GLN A 194 11.46 6.55 -20.82
C GLN A 194 10.99 5.16 -20.33
N LEU A 195 11.79 4.11 -20.51
CA LEU A 195 11.46 2.76 -20.03
C LEU A 195 11.73 2.60 -18.52
N GLU A 196 12.77 3.28 -18.02
CA GLU A 196 13.08 3.43 -16.60
C GLU A 196 11.94 4.17 -15.87
N GLU A 197 11.56 5.36 -16.32
CA GLU A 197 10.43 6.16 -15.79
C GLU A 197 9.11 5.37 -15.80
N ARG A 198 8.81 4.65 -16.88
CA ARG A 198 7.63 3.76 -16.96
C ARG A 198 7.70 2.61 -15.96
N ALA A 199 8.87 2.00 -15.75
CA ALA A 199 9.03 0.92 -14.78
C ALA A 199 8.93 1.42 -13.32
N GLU A 200 9.51 2.56 -12.98
CA GLU A 200 9.35 3.18 -11.65
C GLU A 200 7.88 3.53 -11.38
N THR A 201 7.16 4.04 -12.39
CA THR A 201 5.72 4.32 -12.29
C THR A 201 4.89 3.05 -12.04
N ILE A 202 5.18 1.96 -12.77
CA ILE A 202 4.49 0.68 -12.59
C ILE A 202 4.79 0.09 -11.20
N LEU A 203 6.05 0.13 -10.74
CA LEU A 203 6.44 -0.35 -9.42
C LEU A 203 5.80 0.48 -8.29
N LEU A 204 5.61 1.79 -8.50
CA LEU A 204 4.89 2.66 -7.58
C LEU A 204 3.40 2.30 -7.50
N LEU A 205 2.72 2.08 -8.63
CA LEU A 205 1.31 1.64 -8.66
C LEU A 205 1.13 0.28 -8.00
N LEU A 206 1.97 -0.71 -8.35
CA LEU A 206 1.95 -2.04 -7.72
C LEU A 206 2.10 -1.96 -6.19
N LYS A 207 2.88 -1.00 -5.65
CA LYS A 207 2.98 -0.78 -4.19
C LYS A 207 1.73 -0.13 -3.59
N GLN A 208 1.01 0.70 -4.34
CA GLN A 208 -0.23 1.34 -3.88
C GLN A 208 -1.40 0.36 -3.88
N ASP A 209 -1.54 -0.44 -4.93
CA ASP A 209 -2.62 -1.42 -5.10
C ASP A 209 -2.44 -2.67 -4.23
N PHE A 210 -1.19 -3.12 -4.02
CA PHE A 210 -0.87 -4.35 -3.29
C PHE A 210 0.04 -4.08 -2.07
N PRO A 211 -0.44 -3.32 -1.05
CA PRO A 211 0.36 -2.89 0.10
C PRO A 211 0.77 -4.01 1.07
N GLY A 212 0.39 -5.26 0.81
CA GLY A 212 0.78 -6.44 1.60
C GLY A 212 1.55 -7.50 0.81
N ILE A 213 2.08 -7.17 -0.37
CA ILE A 213 2.82 -8.11 -1.21
C ILE A 213 4.16 -8.52 -0.58
N SER A 214 4.52 -9.81 -0.72
CA SER A 214 5.82 -10.34 -0.33
C SER A 214 7.01 -9.55 -0.88
N GLN A 215 8.12 -9.57 -0.15
CA GLN A 215 9.40 -8.97 -0.55
C GLN A 215 9.89 -9.57 -1.89
N SER A 216 10.47 -8.74 -2.76
CA SER A 216 10.97 -9.21 -4.05
C SER A 216 12.33 -9.91 -3.93
N THR A 217 12.76 -10.54 -5.04
CA THR A 217 14.11 -11.12 -5.15
C THR A 217 15.20 -10.06 -4.97
N LEU A 218 14.95 -8.81 -5.41
CA LEU A 218 15.87 -7.69 -5.19
C LEU A 218 15.87 -7.25 -3.72
N ASP A 219 14.70 -7.10 -3.09
CA ASP A 219 14.57 -6.75 -1.67
C ASP A 219 15.30 -7.78 -0.78
N ILE A 220 15.01 -9.07 -1.00
CA ILE A 220 15.61 -10.20 -0.29
C ILE A 220 17.13 -10.22 -0.48
N SER A 221 17.62 -10.03 -1.72
CA SER A 221 19.05 -10.02 -2.01
C SER A 221 19.76 -8.84 -1.34
N LYS A 222 19.18 -7.63 -1.39
CA LYS A 222 19.66 -6.44 -0.69
C LYS A 222 19.80 -6.72 0.82
N ILE A 223 18.76 -7.24 1.46
CA ILE A 223 18.77 -7.59 2.89
C ILE A 223 19.84 -8.64 3.19
N GLN A 224 19.95 -9.69 2.37
CA GLN A 224 20.87 -10.82 2.58
C GLN A 224 22.35 -10.42 2.51
N PHE A 225 22.72 -9.51 1.60
CA PHE A 225 24.11 -9.14 1.34
C PHE A 225 24.51 -7.75 1.88
N ASN A 226 23.57 -7.01 2.48
CA ASN A 226 23.85 -5.73 3.13
C ASN A 226 24.89 -5.85 4.25
N LYS A 227 25.79 -4.87 4.32
CA LYS A 227 26.84 -4.75 5.34
C LYS A 227 26.69 -3.50 6.21
N ASP A 228 25.75 -2.61 5.89
CA ASP A 228 25.47 -1.40 6.65
C ASP A 228 24.53 -1.71 7.82
N ILE A 229 25.08 -1.64 9.05
CA ILE A 229 24.35 -1.91 10.29
C ILE A 229 23.21 -0.91 10.51
N GLY A 230 23.36 0.34 10.06
CA GLY A 230 22.32 1.37 10.18
C GLY A 230 21.11 1.08 9.29
N LEU A 231 21.36 0.74 8.02
CA LEU A 231 20.30 0.33 7.09
C LEU A 231 19.64 -0.98 7.57
N ALA A 232 20.42 -1.94 8.07
CA ALA A 232 19.89 -3.20 8.62
C ALA A 232 18.94 -2.96 9.82
N ILE A 233 19.30 -2.07 10.74
CA ILE A 233 18.44 -1.71 11.89
C ILE A 233 17.17 -1.01 11.43
N MET A 234 17.25 -0.07 10.49
CA MET A 234 16.04 0.65 10.03
C MET A 234 15.10 -0.23 9.20
N GLU A 235 15.63 -1.08 8.31
CA GLU A 235 14.86 -2.04 7.50
C GLU A 235 14.11 -3.01 8.43
N SER A 236 14.84 -3.70 9.31
CA SER A 236 14.25 -4.72 10.17
C SER A 236 13.25 -4.14 11.18
N TYR A 237 13.54 -2.97 11.76
CA TYR A 237 12.61 -2.30 12.69
C TYR A 237 11.36 -1.78 11.97
N SER A 238 11.49 -1.14 10.80
CA SER A 238 10.33 -0.68 10.03
C SER A 238 9.44 -1.84 9.57
N ARG A 239 10.02 -2.95 9.09
CA ARG A 239 9.27 -4.15 8.68
C ARG A 239 8.57 -4.87 9.84
N VAL A 240 9.15 -4.86 11.04
CA VAL A 240 8.48 -5.39 12.24
C VAL A 240 7.28 -4.51 12.64
N LEU A 241 7.43 -3.17 12.59
CA LEU A 241 6.32 -2.25 12.87
C LEU A 241 5.21 -2.32 11.81
N GLU A 242 5.57 -2.50 10.53
CA GLU A 242 4.66 -2.77 9.42
C GLU A 242 3.86 -4.05 9.65
N SER A 243 4.54 -5.17 9.94
CA SER A 243 3.90 -6.46 10.22
C SER A 243 2.98 -6.41 11.45
N LEU A 244 3.38 -5.73 12.52
CA LEU A 244 2.56 -5.53 13.71
C LEU A 244 1.34 -4.66 13.42
N ALA A 245 1.51 -3.52 12.72
CA ALA A 245 0.41 -2.63 12.35
C ALA A 245 -0.61 -3.33 11.44
N TYR A 246 -0.16 -4.07 10.43
CA TYR A 246 -1.04 -4.89 9.59
C TYR A 246 -1.80 -5.95 10.41
N THR A 247 -1.11 -6.62 11.35
CA THR A 247 -1.75 -7.62 12.22
C THR A 247 -2.85 -6.99 13.09
N VAL A 248 -2.61 -5.81 13.67
CA VAL A 248 -3.60 -5.09 14.48
C VAL A 248 -4.78 -4.62 13.63
N VAL A 249 -4.54 -4.09 12.42
CA VAL A 249 -5.62 -3.76 11.46
C VAL A 249 -6.47 -4.99 11.14
N SER A 250 -5.85 -6.13 10.81
CA SER A 250 -6.59 -7.38 10.53
C SER A 250 -7.43 -7.83 11.72
N ARG A 251 -6.97 -7.69 12.97
CA ARG A 251 -7.78 -8.08 14.15
C ARG A 251 -8.96 -7.16 14.39
N ILE A 252 -8.80 -5.86 14.14
CA ILE A 252 -9.92 -4.90 14.18
C ILE A 252 -10.91 -5.17 13.04
N GLU A 253 -10.42 -5.58 11.86
CA GLU A 253 -11.27 -6.01 10.74
C GLU A 253 -12.04 -7.30 11.04
N ASP A 254 -11.41 -8.32 11.64
CA ASP A 254 -12.10 -9.55 12.06
C ASP A 254 -13.29 -9.23 13.02
N VAL A 255 -13.09 -8.31 13.97
CA VAL A 255 -14.14 -7.84 14.92
C VAL A 255 -15.27 -7.10 14.19
N LEU A 256 -14.94 -6.22 13.24
CA LEU A 256 -15.91 -5.45 12.46
C LEU A 256 -16.67 -6.30 11.42
N GLU A 257 -16.07 -7.38 10.90
CA GLU A 257 -16.77 -8.37 10.08
C GLU A 257 -17.76 -9.18 10.93
N ALA A 258 -17.37 -9.59 12.15
CA ALA A 258 -18.25 -10.30 13.06
C ALA A 258 -19.47 -9.46 13.48
N ASP A 259 -19.32 -8.14 13.70
CA ASP A 259 -20.45 -7.22 13.92
C ASP A 259 -21.41 -7.22 12.72
N GLN A 260 -20.90 -7.01 11.49
CA GLN A 260 -21.71 -6.99 10.27
C GLN A 260 -22.51 -8.27 10.08
N LEU A 261 -21.91 -9.45 10.34
CA LEU A 261 -22.58 -10.75 10.27
C LEU A 261 -23.70 -10.94 11.30
N THR A 262 -23.74 -10.16 12.39
CA THR A 262 -24.89 -10.12 13.32
C THR A 262 -25.96 -9.11 12.92
N GLN A 263 -25.61 -8.07 12.15
CA GLN A 263 -26.56 -7.04 11.71
C GLN A 263 -27.34 -7.49 10.46
N ASP A 264 -26.72 -8.26 9.56
CA ASP A 264 -27.29 -8.64 8.27
C ASP A 264 -27.25 -10.17 8.02
N PRO A 265 -28.20 -10.93 8.60
CA PRO A 265 -28.20 -12.39 8.57
C PRO A 265 -28.48 -12.99 7.18
N GLU A 266 -28.94 -12.22 6.20
CA GLU A 266 -29.12 -12.69 4.81
C GLU A 266 -27.76 -12.76 4.08
N ILE A 267 -26.85 -11.81 4.31
CA ILE A 267 -25.47 -11.89 3.79
C ILE A 267 -24.74 -13.12 4.35
N ALA A 268 -24.99 -13.44 5.62
CA ALA A 268 -24.47 -14.64 6.27
C ALA A 268 -24.99 -15.95 5.64
N VAL A 269 -26.03 -15.92 4.79
CA VAL A 269 -26.49 -17.06 3.97
C VAL A 269 -25.74 -17.10 2.64
N CYS A 270 -25.57 -15.97 1.94
CA CYS A 270 -24.87 -15.91 0.65
C CYS A 270 -23.44 -16.44 0.69
N LYS A 271 -22.64 -16.12 1.73
CA LYS A 271 -21.29 -16.69 1.88
C LYS A 271 -21.28 -18.23 1.93
N ARG A 272 -22.33 -18.88 2.46
CA ARG A 272 -22.44 -20.35 2.56
C ARG A 272 -22.68 -21.05 1.21
N TYR A 273 -23.16 -20.33 0.20
CA TYR A 273 -23.36 -20.89 -1.13
C TYR A 273 -22.07 -20.83 -1.96
N ILE A 274 -21.33 -19.72 -1.92
CA ILE A 274 -20.05 -19.54 -2.64
C ILE A 274 -19.00 -20.59 -2.20
N VAL A 275 -18.90 -20.85 -0.89
CA VAL A 275 -18.00 -21.87 -0.34
C VAL A 275 -18.41 -23.30 -0.74
N LYS A 276 -19.69 -23.56 -1.03
CA LYS A 276 -20.15 -24.88 -1.48
C LYS A 276 -19.94 -25.15 -2.97
N GLU A 277 -19.98 -24.12 -3.81
CA GLU A 277 -19.70 -24.29 -5.25
C GLU A 277 -18.21 -24.53 -5.54
N THR A 278 -17.32 -24.17 -4.61
CA THR A 278 -15.87 -24.40 -4.74
C THR A 278 -15.43 -25.81 -4.31
N GLU A 279 -16.28 -26.60 -3.65
CA GLU A 279 -15.92 -27.93 -3.10
C GLU A 279 -16.74 -29.13 -3.68
N SER A 280 -16.98 -29.21 -4.99
CA SER A 280 -17.39 -30.50 -5.62
C SER A 280 -17.26 -30.59 -7.15
N PRO A 281 -16.52 -31.58 -7.69
CA PRO A 281 -16.59 -31.96 -9.09
C PRO A 281 -17.40 -33.25 -9.32
N LYS A 282 -18.51 -33.18 -10.07
CA LYS A 282 -19.11 -34.30 -10.82
C LYS A 282 -20.09 -33.85 -11.92
N LYS A 283 -20.45 -34.80 -12.78
CA LYS A 283 -21.02 -34.62 -14.14
C LYS A 283 -22.54 -34.83 -14.19
N GLU A 284 -23.17 -34.28 -15.24
CA GLU A 284 -24.36 -34.80 -15.99
C GLU A 284 -25.66 -35.04 -15.16
N GLU A 285 -26.89 -34.72 -15.61
CA GLU A 285 -27.47 -34.66 -16.97
C GLU A 285 -28.45 -33.48 -17.16
N GLU A 286 -29.07 -33.39 -18.35
CA GLU A 286 -30.08 -32.38 -18.72
C GLU A 286 -31.47 -32.66 -18.14
N GLN A 287 -32.23 -31.61 -17.80
CA GLN A 287 -33.69 -31.66 -17.85
C GLN A 287 -34.33 -30.28 -18.05
N ASN A 288 -34.94 -30.08 -19.23
CA ASN A 288 -35.71 -28.88 -19.55
C ASN A 288 -37.16 -29.01 -19.07
N PHE A 289 -37.66 -28.01 -18.34
CA PHE A 289 -39.09 -27.68 -18.41
C PHE A 289 -39.34 -26.18 -18.22
N CYS A 290 -40.00 -25.57 -19.21
CA CYS A 290 -40.41 -24.17 -19.19
C CYS A 290 -41.93 -24.09 -19.19
N LEU A 291 -42.51 -23.13 -18.45
CA LEU A 291 -43.76 -22.46 -18.84
C LEU A 291 -43.97 -21.12 -18.09
N LEU A 292 -44.40 -20.14 -18.88
CA LEU A 292 -44.94 -18.79 -18.71
C LEU A 292 -45.72 -18.50 -17.39
N GLU A 293 -45.98 -17.26 -16.90
CA GLU A 293 -45.84 -15.86 -17.38
C GLU A 293 -45.88 -14.89 -16.13
N ASP A 294 -45.83 -13.54 -16.11
CA ASP A 294 -45.74 -12.38 -17.05
C ASP A 294 -45.12 -11.16 -16.27
N ARG A 295 -44.67 -10.11 -16.98
CA ARG A 295 -44.36 -8.72 -16.51
C ARG A 295 -43.11 -8.46 -15.64
N PRO A 296 -42.61 -7.20 -15.63
CA PRO A 296 -42.46 -6.28 -16.77
C PRO A 296 -41.03 -5.71 -16.87
N LYS A 297 -40.59 -5.41 -18.10
CA LYS A 297 -39.28 -4.76 -18.34
C LYS A 297 -39.25 -3.32 -17.77
N LYS A 298 -38.40 -3.08 -16.78
CA LYS A 298 -37.84 -1.74 -16.49
C LYS A 298 -36.32 -1.81 -16.56
N GLN A 299 -35.74 -1.25 -17.62
CA GLN A 299 -34.29 -1.04 -17.70
C GLN A 299 -33.87 -0.04 -16.62
N LYS A 300 -33.05 -0.47 -15.66
CA LYS A 300 -32.12 0.44 -14.99
C LYS A 300 -30.87 0.53 -15.87
N ARG A 301 -30.37 1.75 -16.12
CA ARG A 301 -29.11 1.96 -16.82
C ARG A 301 -27.95 1.49 -15.91
N PRO A 302 -26.85 0.94 -16.46
CA PRO A 302 -25.62 0.83 -15.68
C PRO A 302 -25.20 2.24 -15.25
N ILE A 303 -24.83 2.39 -13.97
CA ILE A 303 -24.38 3.67 -13.42
C ILE A 303 -22.91 3.83 -13.78
N SER A 304 -22.55 4.94 -14.42
CA SER A 304 -21.15 5.27 -14.70
C SER A 304 -20.40 5.55 -13.40
N LEU A 305 -19.15 5.10 -13.29
CA LEU A 305 -18.27 5.40 -12.15
C LEU A 305 -18.15 6.91 -11.88
N SER A 306 -18.21 7.73 -12.93
CA SER A 306 -18.22 9.20 -12.85
C SER A 306 -19.42 9.79 -12.08
N GLN A 307 -20.47 9.01 -11.81
CA GLN A 307 -21.66 9.42 -11.06
C GLN A 307 -21.65 8.93 -9.60
N VAL A 308 -20.64 8.19 -9.19
CA VAL A 308 -20.46 7.70 -7.80
C VAL A 308 -19.44 8.56 -7.04
N MET A 309 -18.40 9.08 -7.71
CA MET A 309 -17.33 9.89 -7.08
C MET A 309 -17.57 11.41 -7.18
N GLN A 310 -18.81 11.87 -7.11
CA GLN A 310 -19.13 13.29 -7.20
C GLN A 310 -18.92 13.99 -5.83
N TRP A 311 -17.66 14.21 -5.45
CA TRP A 311 -17.29 15.05 -4.31
C TRP A 311 -17.68 16.51 -4.59
N ASN A 312 -18.22 17.20 -3.58
CA ASN A 312 -18.72 18.56 -3.71
C ASN A 312 -17.60 19.55 -4.05
N MET A 313 -17.57 19.99 -5.30
CA MET A 313 -16.90 21.21 -5.76
C MET A 313 -17.95 22.11 -6.40
N GLU A 314 -18.52 23.01 -5.60
CA GLU A 314 -19.36 24.12 -6.07
C GLU A 314 -18.61 25.42 -5.83
N ASP A 315 -18.14 26.06 -6.89
CA ASP A 315 -17.55 27.40 -6.85
C ASP A 315 -18.61 28.44 -6.45
N GLN A 316 -18.28 29.32 -5.50
CA GLN A 316 -19.16 30.43 -5.11
C GLN A 316 -18.83 31.72 -5.85
N GLU A 317 -19.51 31.97 -6.97
CA GLU A 317 -19.84 33.34 -7.40
C GLU A 317 -21.18 33.81 -6.81
N GLN A 318 -21.36 35.13 -6.69
CA GLN A 318 -22.33 35.72 -5.75
C GLN A 318 -23.63 36.24 -6.42
N SER A 319 -24.79 35.94 -5.82
CA SER A 319 -25.94 36.88 -5.89
C SER A 319 -26.97 36.78 -4.74
N LYS A 320 -26.88 37.75 -3.80
CA LYS A 320 -27.97 38.48 -3.10
C LYS A 320 -29.32 37.78 -2.74
N LYS A 321 -29.52 37.55 -1.42
CA LYS A 321 -30.77 37.86 -0.61
C LYS A 321 -32.09 37.08 -0.92
N GLU A 322 -33.02 36.77 0.01
CA GLU A 322 -33.38 37.31 1.34
C GLU A 322 -33.79 36.26 2.43
N LYS A 323 -33.32 36.51 3.67
CA LYS A 323 -33.95 36.45 5.03
C LYS A 323 -34.90 35.33 5.57
N ASN A 324 -34.77 35.16 6.90
CA ASN A 324 -35.64 34.52 7.94
C ASN A 324 -35.67 32.97 7.97
N ASP A 325 -35.65 32.26 9.12
CA ASP A 325 -35.41 32.67 10.53
C ASP A 325 -34.82 31.53 11.42
N ALA A 326 -34.47 31.87 12.66
CA ALA A 326 -33.67 31.18 13.71
C ALA A 326 -34.20 29.81 14.29
N PRO A 327 -33.62 29.20 15.37
CA PRO A 327 -32.22 28.81 15.68
C PRO A 327 -32.03 27.43 16.41
N PHE A 328 -30.83 26.78 16.37
CA PHE A 328 -30.09 26.34 17.59
C PHE A 328 -28.70 25.67 17.41
N LYS A 329 -27.88 25.75 18.48
CA LYS A 329 -26.72 24.93 18.91
C LYS A 329 -25.63 24.56 17.88
N GLU A 330 -24.58 25.38 17.85
CA GLU A 330 -23.27 25.02 17.29
C GLU A 330 -22.21 24.86 18.41
N SER A 331 -21.66 23.66 18.58
CA SER A 331 -20.61 23.38 19.58
C SER A 331 -19.43 22.57 19.00
N GLY A 332 -19.70 21.45 18.32
CA GLY A 332 -18.66 20.53 17.84
C GLY A 332 -17.64 21.13 16.87
N LYS A 333 -18.02 22.11 16.04
CA LYS A 333 -17.14 22.69 15.00
C LYS A 333 -15.90 23.38 15.58
N LYS A 334 -15.98 23.97 16.77
CA LYS A 334 -14.88 24.77 17.36
C LYS A 334 -13.66 23.93 17.76
N LEU A 335 -13.82 22.61 17.94
CA LEU A 335 -12.73 21.70 18.28
C LEU A 335 -11.96 21.27 17.03
N LEU A 336 -12.67 20.91 15.95
CA LEU A 336 -12.07 20.55 14.66
C LEU A 336 -11.15 21.66 14.13
N THR A 337 -11.64 22.91 14.08
CA THR A 337 -10.87 24.06 13.60
C THR A 337 -9.60 24.31 14.42
N ARG A 338 -9.57 23.94 15.71
CA ARG A 338 -8.40 24.12 16.58
C ARG A 338 -7.30 23.08 16.31
N VAL A 339 -7.65 21.87 15.85
CA VAL A 339 -6.68 20.85 15.43
C VAL A 339 -6.09 21.22 14.06
N SER A 340 -6.94 21.52 13.07
CA SER A 340 -6.49 21.87 11.71
C SER A 340 -5.59 23.14 11.67
N SER A 341 -5.86 24.12 12.54
CA SER A 341 -5.05 25.34 12.61
C SER A 341 -3.67 25.13 13.26
N MET A 342 -3.53 24.20 14.21
CA MET A 342 -2.20 23.83 14.74
C MET A 342 -1.35 23.07 13.70
N ILE A 343 -1.96 22.22 12.88
CA ILE A 343 -1.24 21.50 11.81
C ILE A 343 -0.74 22.47 10.74
N MET A 344 -1.58 23.40 10.26
CA MET A 344 -1.15 24.37 9.24
C MET A 344 -0.16 25.44 9.75
N ALA A 345 -0.06 25.67 11.06
CA ALA A 345 0.91 26.61 11.62
C ALA A 345 2.37 26.14 11.48
N ASN A 346 2.62 24.83 11.58
CA ASN A 346 3.99 24.28 11.52
C ASN A 346 4.53 24.16 10.09
N ASN A 347 3.69 23.79 9.11
CA ASN A 347 4.13 23.62 7.72
C ASN A 347 4.49 24.94 7.01
N LYS A 348 4.20 26.11 7.60
CA LYS A 348 4.45 27.42 6.99
C LYS A 348 5.85 28.01 7.26
N LYS A 349 6.79 27.23 7.80
CA LYS A 349 8.18 27.63 8.08
C LYS A 349 9.27 26.83 7.37
N THR A 350 8.94 25.76 6.65
CA THR A 350 9.91 24.89 5.95
C THR A 350 10.06 25.20 4.46
N GLY A 351 9.21 26.05 3.88
CA GLY A 351 9.14 26.29 2.43
C GLY A 351 10.03 27.40 1.85
N SER A 352 11.03 27.93 2.58
CA SER A 352 11.81 29.11 2.13
C SER A 352 13.34 28.93 2.19
N TYR A 353 13.83 27.69 2.04
CA TYR A 353 15.27 27.37 2.11
C TYR A 353 15.78 26.43 1.01
N LEU A 354 14.98 26.20 -0.04
CA LEU A 354 15.32 25.31 -1.17
C LEU A 354 15.74 26.06 -2.45
N GLU A 355 15.77 27.39 -2.44
CA GLU A 355 16.07 28.23 -3.61
C GLU A 355 17.34 29.09 -3.42
N SER A 356 18.40 28.50 -2.87
CA SER A 356 19.76 29.06 -2.98
C SER A 356 20.84 28.01 -2.72
N LEU A 357 21.31 27.34 -3.77
CA LEU A 357 22.64 26.74 -3.83
C LEU A 357 23.08 26.48 -5.30
N GLY A 358 22.93 27.50 -6.15
CA GLY A 358 23.52 27.49 -7.47
C GLY A 358 25.06 27.57 -7.41
N THR A 359 25.73 26.78 -8.26
CA THR A 359 27.15 26.89 -8.64
C THR A 359 28.19 26.99 -7.52
N THR A 360 28.86 25.87 -7.23
CA THR A 360 30.30 25.86 -6.91
C THR A 360 31.01 24.80 -7.75
N ARG A 361 32.23 25.11 -8.23
CA ARG A 361 33.09 24.18 -8.98
C ARG A 361 34.07 23.49 -8.04
N SER A 362 34.33 22.21 -8.27
CA SER A 362 35.41 21.47 -7.59
C SER A 362 36.80 22.02 -7.99
N PRO A 363 37.71 22.31 -7.02
CA PRO A 363 39.10 22.65 -7.33
C PRO A 363 39.87 21.43 -7.84
N THR A 364 40.48 21.54 -9.02
CA THR A 364 41.39 20.51 -9.55
C THR A 364 42.77 20.63 -8.92
N ALA A 365 43.47 19.50 -8.73
CA ALA A 365 44.76 19.46 -8.05
C ALA A 365 45.85 20.33 -8.74
N GLY A 366 46.51 21.18 -7.95
CA GLY A 366 47.69 21.92 -8.38
C GLY A 366 48.92 21.01 -8.48
N ARG A 367 49.67 21.12 -9.57
CA ARG A 367 50.99 20.49 -9.73
C ARG A 367 52.10 21.42 -9.24
N TYR A 368 53.21 20.82 -8.82
CA TYR A 368 54.48 21.50 -8.57
C TYR A 368 54.99 22.24 -9.82
N SER A 369 55.41 23.49 -9.63
CA SER A 369 56.62 24.13 -10.22
C SER A 369 56.86 25.44 -9.46
#